data_AF-A0AAP9XYV9-F1
#
_entry.id   AF-A0AAP9XYV9-F1
#
_cell.length_a   1.000
_cell.length_b   1.000
_cell.length_c   1.000
_cell.angle_alpha   90.00
_cell.angle_beta   90.00
_cell.angle_gamma   90.00
#
_symmetry.space_group_name_H-M   'P 1'
#
loop_
_entity.id
_entity.type
_entity.pdbx_description
1 polymer ?
#
loop_
_entity_poly.entity_id
_entity_poly.type
_entity_poly.pdbx_seq_one_letter_code
_entity_poly.pdbx_strand_id
1 'polypeptide(L)'
;MHVFPFADRLACRRKAPRARAPEGVTTTPPGAAPSAGASCGTRARMALGACALALLAGCATAPPGPPDAAVPDALRGATPEQWQETLHAGGDEVYRCRKVAALDTDAPGQAAGHALRWRAYGPEATLVDARGHNVGAIAPGRYFLAYDGSFAVARTETAAIVDASALPWARYQVHASTNARDGSGGRMTHLSSVLRINTRGGLPASDRCALEGATLYVPYFATYLLYRRATPAQ
;
A
#
# COMPACT_ATOMS: atom_id res chain seq x y z
N MET A 1 -41.24 11.01 24.24
CA MET A 1 -40.72 11.95 25.27
C MET A 1 -39.25 11.58 25.47
N HIS A 2 -38.21 12.40 25.19
CA HIS A 2 -38.10 13.79 24.69
C HIS A 2 -37.22 13.78 23.40
N VAL A 3 -37.21 14.75 22.45
CA VAL A 3 -37.66 16.16 22.37
C VAL A 3 -36.65 17.22 22.86
N PHE A 4 -35.60 17.45 22.03
CA PHE A 4 -34.91 18.75 21.75
C PHE A 4 -34.14 19.48 22.90
N PRO A 5 -33.24 20.46 22.64
CA PRO A 5 -33.09 21.28 21.42
C PRO A 5 -31.69 21.51 20.80
N PHE A 6 -31.71 22.08 19.60
CA PHE A 6 -30.61 22.83 18.97
C PHE A 6 -30.29 24.13 19.76
N ALA A 7 -29.03 24.56 19.77
CA ALA A 7 -28.67 25.95 20.05
C ALA A 7 -27.40 26.37 19.30
N ASP A 8 -27.58 27.28 18.35
CA ASP A 8 -26.54 27.95 17.57
C ASP A 8 -25.88 29.07 18.40
N ARG A 9 -24.55 29.25 18.33
CA ARG A 9 -23.90 30.51 18.74
C ARG A 9 -22.66 30.83 17.90
N LEU A 10 -22.75 31.94 17.18
CA LEU A 10 -21.68 32.49 16.36
C LEU A 10 -20.51 33.06 17.19
N ALA A 11 -19.32 32.90 16.61
CA ALA A 11 -18.22 33.87 16.49
C ALA A 11 -17.74 34.66 17.72
N CYS A 12 -16.44 34.50 18.00
CA CYS A 12 -15.60 35.64 18.37
C CYS A 12 -14.31 35.64 17.53
N ARG A 13 -14.16 36.59 16.61
CA ARG A 13 -12.92 36.82 15.87
C ARG A 13 -11.87 37.46 16.80
N ARG A 14 -10.61 37.05 16.71
CA ARG A 14 -9.48 37.95 17.03
C ARG A 14 -8.45 37.96 15.89
N LYS A 15 -8.24 39.15 15.33
CA LYS A 15 -7.14 39.50 14.42
C LYS A 15 -5.95 39.95 15.26
N ALA A 16 -4.74 39.61 14.83
CA ALA A 16 -3.46 40.16 15.29
C ALA A 16 -2.48 40.15 14.09
N PRO A 17 -1.41 40.97 14.05
CA PRO A 17 -1.25 41.88 12.91
C PRO A 17 -0.13 41.53 11.91
N ARG A 18 -0.23 42.13 10.72
CA ARG A 18 0.90 42.30 9.78
C ARG A 18 1.97 43.19 10.40
N ALA A 19 3.23 42.77 10.35
CA ALA A 19 4.37 43.68 10.35
C ALA A 19 4.67 44.16 8.92
N ARG A 20 5.17 45.38 8.77
CA ARG A 20 5.54 46.02 7.49
C ARG A 20 7.06 46.25 7.47
N ALA A 21 7.62 46.40 6.27
CA ALA A 21 9.05 46.58 6.00
C ALA A 21 9.66 47.84 6.64
N PRO A 22 10.97 48.02 6.47
CA PRO A 22 11.42 49.25 5.81
C PRO A 22 12.16 48.98 4.49
N GLU A 23 12.01 49.92 3.57
CA GLU A 23 12.77 50.02 2.32
C GLU A 23 14.20 50.55 2.57
N GLY A 24 15.17 50.09 1.77
CA GLY A 24 16.52 50.64 1.69
C GLY A 24 16.79 51.15 0.28
N VAL A 25 17.33 52.37 0.15
CA VAL A 25 17.39 53.15 -1.09
C VAL A 25 18.85 53.45 -1.49
N THR A 26 19.10 53.75 -2.80
CA THR A 26 20.34 54.29 -3.41
C THR A 26 21.59 53.37 -3.40
N THR A 27 22.56 53.41 -4.35
CA THR A 27 22.87 54.31 -5.49
C THR A 27 23.75 53.60 -6.54
N THR A 28 23.63 53.93 -7.83
CA THR A 28 24.72 53.88 -8.85
C THR A 28 25.43 55.25 -8.89
N PRO A 29 26.69 55.46 -9.40
CA PRO A 29 27.08 55.27 -10.82
C PRO A 29 28.58 54.84 -11.04
N PRO A 30 29.43 55.36 -11.97
CA PRO A 30 29.92 54.53 -13.09
C PRO A 30 31.46 54.52 -13.38
N GLY A 31 31.89 53.62 -14.28
CA GLY A 31 33.18 53.65 -15.02
C GLY A 31 33.20 52.48 -16.03
N ALA A 32 33.40 52.63 -17.34
CA ALA A 32 34.57 53.16 -18.08
C ALA A 32 35.84 52.31 -17.86
N ALA A 33 36.55 51.77 -18.86
CA ALA A 33 36.41 51.78 -20.33
C ALA A 33 37.15 50.52 -20.93
N PRO A 34 37.28 50.32 -22.26
CA PRO A 34 37.62 49.00 -22.83
C PRO A 34 39.12 48.75 -23.02
N SER A 35 39.50 47.48 -23.22
CA SER A 35 40.76 47.10 -23.86
C SER A 35 40.49 46.24 -25.10
N ALA A 36 40.85 46.77 -26.27
CA ALA A 36 40.77 46.05 -27.53
C ALA A 36 41.99 45.14 -27.71
N GLY A 37 41.76 43.90 -28.15
CA GLY A 37 42.81 42.93 -28.50
C GLY A 37 42.56 42.35 -29.88
N ALA A 38 42.80 43.13 -30.94
CA ALA A 38 42.72 42.62 -32.30
C ALA A 38 44.03 41.87 -32.65
N SER A 39 43.93 40.60 -33.04
CA SER A 39 45.01 39.90 -33.74
C SER A 39 44.47 39.27 -35.03
N CYS A 40 44.93 39.81 -36.16
CA CYS A 40 44.68 39.27 -37.49
C CYS A 40 45.56 38.02 -37.70
N GLY A 41 45.01 36.97 -38.30
CA GLY A 41 45.71 35.68 -38.35
C GLY A 41 45.07 34.63 -39.28
N THR A 42 44.73 35.02 -40.51
CA THR A 42 44.19 34.10 -41.52
C THR A 42 45.15 32.94 -41.83
N ARG A 43 44.68 31.69 -41.70
CA ARG A 43 44.94 30.62 -42.70
C ARG A 43 44.02 29.42 -42.50
N ALA A 44 43.36 29.06 -43.60
CA ALA A 44 42.48 27.90 -43.68
C ALA A 44 43.21 26.58 -43.42
N ARG A 45 42.49 25.62 -42.84
CA ARG A 45 42.48 24.22 -43.27
C ARG A 45 41.13 23.61 -42.96
N MET A 46 40.44 23.14 -44.00
CA MET A 46 39.29 22.26 -43.83
C MET A 46 39.76 21.00 -43.10
N ALA A 47 39.04 20.63 -42.05
CA ALA A 47 39.05 19.27 -41.52
C ALA A 47 37.59 18.89 -41.29
N LEU A 48 37.05 18.01 -42.13
CA LEU A 48 35.80 17.31 -41.83
C LEU A 48 36.10 16.32 -40.69
N GLY A 49 36.10 16.82 -39.45
CA GLY A 49 36.11 15.99 -38.26
C GLY A 49 34.69 15.49 -38.03
N ALA A 50 34.48 14.18 -38.18
CA ALA A 50 33.15 13.58 -38.13
C ALA A 50 32.42 13.92 -36.81
N CYS A 51 31.14 14.33 -36.92
CA CYS A 51 30.23 14.39 -35.79
C CYS A 51 30.04 12.98 -35.21
N ALA A 52 30.82 12.65 -34.18
CA ALA A 52 30.58 11.51 -33.33
C ALA A 52 29.28 11.73 -32.54
N LEU A 53 28.14 11.39 -33.16
CA LEU A 53 26.86 11.23 -32.50
C LEU A 53 26.99 10.10 -31.48
N ALA A 54 27.35 10.48 -30.25
CA ALA A 54 27.33 9.58 -29.10
C ALA A 54 25.88 9.20 -28.82
N LEU A 55 25.46 8.06 -29.39
CA LEU A 55 24.19 7.42 -29.09
C LEU A 55 24.20 7.04 -27.61
N LEU A 56 23.57 7.87 -26.78
CA LEU A 56 23.21 7.55 -25.40
C LEU A 56 22.17 6.43 -25.44
N ALA A 57 22.65 5.20 -25.59
CA ALA A 57 21.89 3.97 -25.40
C ALA A 57 21.55 3.86 -23.90
N GLY A 58 20.55 4.63 -23.46
CA GLY A 58 20.01 4.55 -22.13
C GLY A 58 19.50 3.13 -21.90
N CYS A 59 20.21 2.36 -21.09
CA CYS A 59 19.74 1.06 -20.65
C CYS A 59 18.44 1.28 -19.87
N ALA A 60 17.31 1.03 -20.52
CA ALA A 60 16.01 0.93 -19.88
C ALA A 60 15.98 -0.35 -19.03
N THR A 61 16.71 -0.34 -17.92
CA THR A 61 16.57 -1.33 -16.86
C THR A 61 15.14 -1.27 -16.38
N ALA A 62 14.34 -2.26 -16.76
CA ALA A 62 13.00 -2.43 -16.24
C ALA A 62 13.07 -2.35 -14.70
N PRO A 63 12.15 -1.65 -14.02
CA PRO A 63 12.10 -1.67 -12.57
C PRO A 63 12.12 -3.12 -12.09
N PRO A 64 12.89 -3.45 -11.04
CA PRO A 64 12.92 -4.81 -10.52
C PRO A 64 11.48 -5.26 -10.25
N GLY A 65 11.09 -6.37 -10.87
CA GLY A 65 9.75 -6.93 -10.69
C GLY A 65 9.50 -7.33 -9.24
N PRO A 66 8.24 -7.64 -8.88
CA PRO A 66 7.97 -8.27 -7.59
C PRO A 66 8.87 -9.50 -7.42
N PRO A 67 9.50 -9.71 -6.25
CA PRO A 67 10.60 -10.66 -6.10
C PRO A 67 10.23 -12.13 -6.36
N ASP A 68 8.93 -12.47 -6.34
CA ASP A 68 8.46 -13.84 -6.40
C ASP A 68 7.96 -14.25 -7.80
N ALA A 69 8.89 -14.80 -8.60
CA ALA A 69 8.57 -15.58 -9.80
C ALA A 69 7.72 -16.85 -9.51
N ALA A 70 7.53 -17.19 -8.23
CA ALA A 70 6.76 -18.33 -7.74
C ALA A 70 5.25 -18.06 -7.55
N VAL A 71 4.73 -16.85 -7.85
CA VAL A 71 3.29 -16.56 -7.76
C VAL A 71 2.52 -17.40 -8.81
N PRO A 72 1.52 -18.21 -8.42
CA PRO A 72 0.68 -18.97 -9.35
C PRO A 72 -0.11 -18.08 -10.32
N ASP A 73 -0.33 -18.56 -11.56
CA ASP A 73 -1.10 -17.85 -12.59
C ASP A 73 -2.50 -17.43 -12.12
N ALA A 74 -3.18 -18.29 -11.35
CA ALA A 74 -4.50 -18.03 -10.77
C ALA A 74 -4.55 -16.86 -9.77
N LEU A 75 -3.39 -16.30 -9.39
CA LEU A 75 -3.25 -15.12 -8.53
C LEU A 75 -2.65 -13.90 -9.25
N ARG A 76 -2.34 -13.99 -10.55
CA ARG A 76 -1.93 -12.82 -11.35
C ARG A 76 -3.16 -11.93 -11.62
N GLY A 77 -2.93 -10.62 -11.68
CA GLY A 77 -3.99 -9.65 -12.01
C GLY A 77 -4.39 -9.69 -13.49
N ALA A 78 -5.67 -9.46 -13.78
CA ALA A 78 -6.16 -9.36 -15.15
C ALA A 78 -5.77 -8.05 -15.86
N THR A 79 -5.34 -7.03 -15.11
CA THR A 79 -4.94 -5.71 -15.62
C THR A 79 -3.44 -5.47 -15.44
N PRO A 80 -2.80 -4.64 -16.30
CA PRO A 80 -1.43 -4.20 -16.09
C PRO A 80 -1.30 -3.39 -14.78
N GLU A 81 -0.53 -3.94 -13.84
CA GLU A 81 -0.21 -3.33 -12.57
C GLU A 81 1.31 -3.30 -12.38
N GLN A 82 1.80 -2.32 -11.64
CA GLN A 82 3.19 -2.25 -11.21
C GLN A 82 3.27 -2.55 -9.72
N TRP A 83 4.15 -3.48 -9.37
CA TRP A 83 4.60 -3.67 -8.00
C TRP A 83 5.24 -2.37 -7.50
N GLN A 84 5.02 -2.04 -6.24
CA GLN A 84 5.56 -0.83 -5.60
C GLN A 84 6.37 -1.16 -4.37
N GLU A 85 5.91 -2.11 -3.56
CA GLU A 85 6.53 -2.43 -2.28
C GLU A 85 6.18 -3.85 -1.83
N THR A 86 7.10 -4.43 -1.05
CA THR A 86 6.91 -5.67 -0.32
C THR A 86 6.90 -5.37 1.17
N LEU A 87 5.87 -5.81 1.87
CA LEU A 87 5.74 -5.73 3.32
C LEU A 87 5.65 -7.14 3.91
N HIS A 88 6.25 -7.37 5.06
CA HIS A 88 6.08 -8.61 5.82
C HIS A 88 5.06 -8.40 6.94
N ALA A 89 4.31 -9.44 7.26
CA ALA A 89 3.32 -9.42 8.34
C ALA A 89 3.62 -10.50 9.38
N GLY A 90 3.45 -10.14 10.65
CA GLY A 90 3.46 -11.06 11.79
C GLY A 90 2.38 -10.67 12.79
N GLY A 91 1.66 -11.65 13.31
CA GLY A 91 0.55 -11.47 14.24
C GLY A 91 -0.29 -12.75 14.30
N ASP A 92 -1.61 -12.61 14.35
CA ASP A 92 -2.56 -13.72 14.47
C ASP A 92 -3.64 -13.67 13.38
N GLU A 93 -4.07 -14.84 12.92
CA GLU A 93 -5.40 -14.97 12.30
C GLU A 93 -6.42 -15.19 13.42
N VAL A 94 -7.38 -14.28 13.52
CA VAL A 94 -8.40 -14.30 14.56
C VAL A 94 -9.59 -15.14 14.09
N TYR A 95 -10.03 -16.07 14.93
CA TYR A 95 -11.22 -16.89 14.73
C TYR A 95 -12.26 -16.62 15.80
N ARG A 96 -13.54 -16.68 15.42
CA ARG A 96 -14.68 -16.64 16.36
C ARG A 96 -15.48 -17.92 16.27
N CYS A 97 -15.83 -18.48 17.42
CA CYS A 97 -16.69 -19.66 17.49
C CYS A 97 -18.13 -19.27 17.13
N ARG A 98 -18.71 -19.94 16.15
CA ARG A 98 -20.07 -19.69 15.64
C ARG A 98 -20.86 -20.97 15.56
N LYS A 99 -22.16 -20.89 15.83
CA LYS A 99 -23.14 -21.91 15.50
C LYS A 99 -23.35 -21.96 13.99
N VAL A 100 -23.26 -23.15 13.42
CA VAL A 100 -23.46 -23.42 11.99
C VAL A 100 -24.42 -24.60 11.83
N ALA A 101 -25.02 -24.77 10.65
CA ALA A 101 -25.70 -26.01 10.33
C ALA A 101 -24.70 -27.17 10.46
N ALA A 102 -25.09 -28.24 11.16
CA ALA A 102 -24.38 -29.50 11.00
C ALA A 102 -24.57 -29.96 9.55
N LEU A 103 -23.52 -30.44 8.92
CA LEU A 103 -23.69 -31.25 7.71
C LEU A 103 -24.47 -32.50 8.10
N ASP A 104 -25.35 -32.95 7.20
CA ASP A 104 -26.16 -34.14 7.42
C ASP A 104 -25.23 -35.31 7.78
N THR A 105 -25.45 -35.90 8.95
CA THR A 105 -24.73 -37.10 9.35
C THR A 105 -25.33 -38.29 8.61
N ASP A 106 -24.51 -39.17 8.05
CA ASP A 106 -24.92 -40.37 7.29
C ASP A 106 -25.73 -41.43 8.11
N ALA A 107 -26.18 -41.07 9.31
CA ALA A 107 -27.01 -41.87 10.20
C ALA A 107 -28.51 -41.54 9.98
N PRO A 108 -29.32 -42.50 9.47
CA PRO A 108 -30.76 -42.30 9.33
C PRO A 108 -31.43 -42.01 10.67
N GLY A 109 -32.19 -40.91 10.75
CA GLY A 109 -32.96 -40.53 11.94
C GLY A 109 -32.37 -39.42 12.80
N GLN A 110 -31.17 -38.93 12.52
CA GLN A 110 -30.63 -37.76 13.20
C GLN A 110 -31.15 -36.47 12.53
N ALA A 111 -31.92 -35.65 13.25
CA ALA A 111 -32.35 -34.34 12.75
C ALA A 111 -31.13 -33.43 12.49
N ALA A 112 -31.18 -32.63 11.41
CA ALA A 112 -30.15 -31.67 11.03
C ALA A 112 -29.88 -30.68 12.19
N GLY A 113 -28.82 -30.98 12.95
CA GLY A 113 -28.48 -30.25 14.16
C GLY A 113 -27.73 -28.95 13.87
N HIS A 114 -27.28 -28.32 14.94
CA HIS A 114 -26.28 -27.27 14.85
C HIS A 114 -24.97 -27.72 15.45
N ALA A 115 -23.87 -27.31 14.82
CA ALA A 115 -22.53 -27.58 15.30
C ALA A 115 -21.82 -26.25 15.61
N LEU A 116 -20.95 -26.24 16.61
CA LEU A 116 -20.06 -25.11 16.88
C LEU A 116 -18.77 -25.27 16.07
N ARG A 117 -18.41 -24.23 15.31
CA ARG A 117 -17.22 -24.19 14.45
C ARG A 117 -16.48 -22.86 14.54
N TRP A 118 -15.16 -22.93 14.43
CA TRP A 118 -14.36 -21.73 14.19
C TRP A 118 -14.71 -21.13 12.83
N ARG A 119 -14.84 -19.81 12.80
CA ARG A 119 -15.02 -19.00 11.59
C ARG A 119 -13.99 -17.88 11.61
N ALA A 120 -13.24 -17.75 10.52
CA ALA A 120 -12.23 -16.70 10.38
C ALA A 120 -12.89 -15.33 10.51
N TYR A 121 -12.33 -14.49 11.37
CA TYR A 121 -12.69 -13.10 11.54
C TYR A 121 -11.74 -12.21 10.72
N GLY A 122 -10.48 -12.62 10.61
CA GLY A 122 -9.45 -12.02 9.76
C GLY A 122 -8.11 -11.89 10.49
N PRO A 123 -7.05 -11.50 9.78
CA PRO A 123 -5.74 -11.27 10.37
C PRO A 123 -5.69 -9.96 11.16
N GLU A 124 -5.00 -10.00 12.29
CA GLU A 124 -4.59 -8.86 13.10
C GLU A 124 -3.06 -8.95 13.24
N ALA A 125 -2.33 -8.09 12.52
CA ALA A 125 -0.88 -8.24 12.33
C ALA A 125 -0.16 -6.91 12.11
N THR A 126 1.09 -6.80 12.54
CA THR A 126 1.96 -5.65 12.23
C THR A 126 2.52 -5.77 10.81
N LEU A 127 2.56 -4.66 10.07
CA LEU A 127 3.24 -4.55 8.78
C LEU A 127 4.66 -4.02 8.97
N VAL A 128 5.64 -4.70 8.39
CA VAL A 128 7.07 -4.43 8.49
C VAL A 128 7.66 -4.20 7.09
N ASP A 129 8.46 -3.14 6.92
CA ASP A 129 9.13 -2.85 5.65
C ASP A 129 10.41 -3.71 5.45
N ALA A 130 11.01 -3.63 4.26
CA ALA A 130 12.24 -4.35 3.92
C ALA A 130 13.48 -3.93 4.76
N ARG A 131 13.38 -2.87 5.58
CA ARG A 131 14.43 -2.43 6.51
C ARG A 131 14.17 -2.92 7.95
N GLY A 132 13.06 -3.62 8.18
CA GLY A 132 12.67 -4.09 9.51
C GLY A 132 11.89 -3.07 10.34
N HIS A 133 11.45 -1.95 9.75
CA HIS A 133 10.63 -0.97 10.48
C HIS A 133 9.16 -1.38 10.49
N ASN A 134 8.50 -1.25 11.64
CA ASN A 134 7.04 -1.28 11.70
C ASN A 134 6.48 -0.05 10.99
N VAL A 135 5.70 -0.26 9.92
CA VAL A 135 5.16 0.81 9.07
C VAL A 135 3.62 0.86 9.07
N GLY A 136 2.98 -0.09 9.74
CA GLY A 136 1.52 -0.19 9.76
C GLY A 136 0.99 -1.44 10.44
N ALA A 137 -0.29 -1.73 10.17
CA ALA A 137 -0.97 -2.93 10.62
C ALA A 137 -2.01 -3.41 9.61
N ILE A 138 -2.38 -4.68 9.73
CA ILE A 138 -3.54 -5.30 9.08
C ILE A 138 -4.60 -5.52 10.15
N ALA A 139 -5.85 -5.20 9.83
CA ALA A 139 -6.99 -5.46 10.71
C ALA A 139 -8.08 -6.31 10.00
N PRO A 140 -8.92 -7.02 10.78
CA PRO A 140 -10.04 -7.81 10.29
C PRO A 140 -10.92 -7.04 9.29
N GLY A 141 -11.37 -7.73 8.24
CA GLY A 141 -12.02 -7.11 7.07
C GLY A 141 -11.08 -6.74 5.91
N ARG A 142 -9.77 -6.98 6.04
CA ARG A 142 -8.70 -6.62 5.08
C ARG A 142 -8.51 -5.09 4.98
N TYR A 143 -8.41 -4.46 6.14
CA TYR A 143 -7.92 -3.09 6.27
C TYR A 143 -6.39 -3.12 6.33
N PHE A 144 -5.74 -2.33 5.49
CA PHE A 144 -4.31 -2.07 5.52
C PHE A 144 -4.12 -0.64 6.02
N LEU A 145 -3.52 -0.50 7.20
CA LEU A 145 -3.34 0.78 7.89
C LEU A 145 -1.86 1.12 7.91
N ALA A 146 -1.46 2.29 7.42
CA ALA A 146 -0.08 2.78 7.51
C ALA A 146 0.06 3.87 8.56
N TYR A 147 1.25 3.98 9.18
CA TYR A 147 1.51 4.97 10.22
C TYR A 147 1.63 6.41 9.70
N ASP A 148 1.71 6.63 8.39
CA ASP A 148 1.53 7.94 7.75
C ASP A 148 0.05 8.42 7.76
N GLY A 149 -0.86 7.57 8.24
CA GLY A 149 -2.30 7.82 8.30
C GLY A 149 -3.07 7.44 7.04
N SER A 150 -2.38 6.96 5.99
CA SER A 150 -3.03 6.38 4.82
C SER A 150 -3.58 4.98 5.12
N PHE A 151 -4.73 4.65 4.53
CA PHE A 151 -5.28 3.29 4.60
C PHE A 151 -5.80 2.81 3.26
N ALA A 152 -5.93 1.49 3.13
CA ALA A 152 -6.62 0.83 2.03
C ALA A 152 -7.57 -0.25 2.56
N VAL A 153 -8.69 -0.46 1.86
CA VAL A 153 -9.67 -1.51 2.14
C VAL A 153 -9.84 -2.37 0.90
N ALA A 154 -9.78 -3.68 1.09
CA ALA A 154 -9.77 -4.64 -0.02
C ALA A 154 -10.81 -5.75 0.13
N ARG A 155 -11.15 -6.38 -0.99
CA ARG A 155 -11.98 -7.59 -1.07
C ARG A 155 -11.18 -8.73 -1.68
N THR A 156 -11.41 -9.97 -1.26
CA THR A 156 -10.81 -11.14 -1.93
C THR A 156 -11.30 -11.19 -3.37
N GLU A 157 -10.36 -11.26 -4.30
CA GLU A 157 -10.61 -11.45 -5.74
C GLU A 157 -10.50 -12.94 -6.08
N THR A 158 -9.38 -13.56 -5.67
CA THR A 158 -9.06 -14.97 -5.90
C THR A 158 -8.13 -15.48 -4.80
N ALA A 159 -8.09 -16.80 -4.59
CA ALA A 159 -7.22 -17.45 -3.63
C ALA A 159 -6.76 -18.82 -4.14
N ALA A 160 -5.55 -19.23 -3.75
CA ALA A 160 -4.94 -20.51 -4.11
C ALA A 160 -4.34 -21.18 -2.87
N ILE A 161 -4.58 -22.48 -2.72
CA ILE A 161 -3.95 -23.31 -1.69
C ILE A 161 -2.58 -23.74 -2.24
N VAL A 162 -1.51 -23.18 -1.69
CA VAL A 162 -0.12 -23.52 -2.04
C VAL A 162 0.47 -24.46 -0.98
N ASP A 163 0.07 -24.28 0.28
CA ASP A 163 0.37 -25.15 1.41
C ASP A 163 -0.96 -25.38 2.17
N ALA A 164 -1.31 -26.65 2.43
CA ALA A 164 -2.54 -27.01 3.15
C ALA A 164 -2.44 -26.80 4.67
N SER A 165 -1.24 -26.56 5.21
CA SER A 165 -0.97 -26.27 6.62
C SER A 165 -0.96 -24.78 6.97
N ALA A 166 -1.12 -23.91 5.97
CA ALA A 166 -1.15 -22.46 6.13
C ALA A 166 -2.41 -21.84 5.49
N LEU A 167 -2.70 -20.58 5.84
CA LEU A 167 -3.74 -19.82 5.15
C LEU A 167 -3.47 -19.73 3.63
N PRO A 168 -4.52 -19.83 2.77
CA PRO A 168 -4.33 -19.72 1.32
C PRO A 168 -3.68 -18.41 0.90
N TRP A 169 -2.83 -18.48 -0.13
CA TRP A 169 -2.36 -17.29 -0.84
C TRP A 169 -3.57 -16.62 -1.51
N ALA A 170 -3.61 -15.30 -1.51
CA ALA A 170 -4.81 -14.57 -1.90
C ALA A 170 -4.48 -13.26 -2.59
N ARG A 171 -5.19 -12.97 -3.67
CA ARG A 171 -5.20 -11.65 -4.29
C ARG A 171 -6.41 -10.86 -3.80
N TYR A 172 -6.16 -9.63 -3.39
CA TYR A 172 -7.19 -8.71 -2.94
C TYR A 172 -7.30 -7.53 -3.90
N GLN A 173 -8.51 -7.27 -4.39
CA GLN A 173 -8.83 -6.06 -5.12
C GLN A 173 -9.09 -4.93 -4.12
N VAL A 174 -8.30 -3.86 -4.19
CA VAL A 174 -8.53 -2.64 -3.40
C VAL A 174 -9.71 -1.89 -4.00
N HIS A 175 -10.61 -1.42 -3.14
CA HIS A 175 -11.81 -0.66 -3.56
C HIS A 175 -11.90 0.71 -2.88
N ALA A 176 -11.14 0.94 -1.82
CA ALA A 176 -10.93 2.26 -1.21
C ALA A 176 -9.46 2.40 -0.81
N SER A 177 -8.87 3.57 -1.06
CA SER A 177 -7.56 3.98 -0.55
C SER A 177 -7.55 5.48 -0.23
N THR A 178 -6.68 5.90 0.67
CA THR A 178 -6.54 7.32 1.06
C THR A 178 -5.10 7.81 0.97
N ASN A 179 -4.96 9.14 1.00
CA ASN A 179 -3.70 9.84 1.20
C ASN A 179 -3.21 9.75 2.65
N ALA A 180 -1.95 10.16 2.85
CA ALA A 180 -1.40 10.38 4.18
C ALA A 180 -2.13 11.51 4.91
N ARG A 181 -1.94 11.61 6.23
CA ARG A 181 -2.67 12.55 7.10
C ARG A 181 -2.45 14.04 6.76
N ASP A 182 -1.31 14.36 6.15
CA ASP A 182 -0.96 15.70 5.66
C ASP A 182 -1.56 16.02 4.27
N GLY A 183 -2.27 15.08 3.66
CA GLY A 183 -2.84 15.18 2.32
C GLY A 183 -1.88 14.74 1.19
N SER A 184 -0.62 14.46 1.50
CA SER A 184 0.37 13.98 0.52
C SER A 184 0.12 12.52 0.10
N GLY A 185 0.86 12.06 -0.92
CA GLY A 185 0.83 10.65 -1.32
C GLY A 185 1.42 9.75 -0.22
N GLY A 186 0.59 8.91 0.37
CA GLY A 186 0.99 7.93 1.38
C GLY A 186 1.29 6.55 0.80
N ARG A 187 1.72 5.64 1.69
CA ARG A 187 2.00 4.23 1.39
C ARG A 187 0.80 3.52 0.76
N MET A 188 -0.39 3.78 1.29
CA MET A 188 -1.64 3.14 0.84
C MET A 188 -2.37 3.90 -0.28
N THR A 189 -1.91 5.09 -0.69
CA THR A 189 -2.50 5.89 -1.78
C THR A 189 -2.57 5.11 -3.09
N HIS A 190 -3.70 5.19 -3.79
CA HIS A 190 -3.87 4.67 -5.17
C HIS A 190 -3.54 3.18 -5.36
N LEU A 191 -3.50 2.38 -4.28
CA LEU A 191 -3.36 0.93 -4.39
C LEU A 191 -4.51 0.36 -5.21
N SER A 192 -4.17 -0.51 -6.16
CA SER A 192 -5.15 -1.20 -7.01
C SER A 192 -5.37 -2.63 -6.56
N SER A 193 -4.31 -3.33 -6.16
CA SER A 193 -4.40 -4.66 -5.58
C SER A 193 -3.33 -4.90 -4.52
N VAL A 194 -3.57 -5.91 -3.70
CA VAL A 194 -2.62 -6.42 -2.71
C VAL A 194 -2.58 -7.94 -2.84
N LEU A 195 -1.39 -8.52 -2.95
CA LEU A 195 -1.22 -9.97 -3.00
C LEU A 195 -0.62 -10.48 -1.68
N ARG A 196 -1.32 -11.40 -1.01
CA ARG A 196 -0.80 -12.19 0.11
C ARG A 196 -0.18 -13.49 -0.40
N ILE A 197 1.09 -13.69 -0.09
CA ILE A 197 1.88 -14.89 -0.40
C ILE A 197 2.77 -15.28 0.79
N ASN A 198 3.53 -16.37 0.65
CA ASN A 198 4.49 -16.86 1.64
C ASN A 198 3.87 -16.97 3.06
N THR A 199 2.61 -17.39 3.10
CA THR A 199 1.83 -17.58 4.33
C THR A 199 2.39 -18.74 5.16
N ARG A 200 2.39 -18.58 6.49
CA ARG A 200 2.75 -19.65 7.44
C ARG A 200 1.81 -19.57 8.64
N GLY A 201 1.28 -20.71 9.06
CA GLY A 201 0.31 -20.78 10.16
C GLY A 201 -1.04 -20.13 9.83
N GLY A 202 -1.71 -19.64 10.86
CA GLY A 202 -3.05 -19.04 10.77
C GLY A 202 -4.20 -20.04 10.59
N LEU A 203 -3.97 -21.36 10.72
CA LEU A 203 -5.03 -22.38 10.72
C LEU A 203 -5.22 -22.99 12.12
N PRO A 204 -6.46 -23.16 12.61
CA PRO A 204 -6.71 -23.80 13.90
C PRO A 204 -6.47 -25.31 13.81
N ALA A 205 -5.97 -25.91 14.90
CA ALA A 205 -5.70 -27.35 14.97
C ALA A 205 -6.96 -28.25 14.87
N SER A 206 -8.15 -27.66 14.99
CA SER A 206 -9.44 -28.31 14.77
C SER A 206 -10.44 -27.28 14.23
N ASP A 207 -11.42 -27.72 13.44
CA ASP A 207 -12.54 -26.87 13.02
C ASP A 207 -13.56 -26.62 14.14
N ARG A 208 -13.56 -27.47 15.19
CA ARG A 208 -14.53 -27.46 16.29
C ARG A 208 -14.16 -26.48 17.40
N CYS A 209 -15.19 -25.92 18.03
CA CYS A 209 -15.08 -25.07 19.21
C CYS A 209 -16.18 -25.42 20.23
N ALA A 210 -15.94 -25.15 21.51
CA ALA A 210 -16.83 -25.57 22.60
C ALA A 210 -17.84 -24.50 23.05
N LEU A 211 -17.53 -23.21 22.87
CA LEU A 211 -18.30 -22.09 23.41
C LEU A 211 -18.55 -21.04 22.33
N GLU A 212 -19.80 -20.82 21.97
CA GLU A 212 -20.18 -19.78 21.00
C GLU A 212 -19.73 -18.38 21.46
N GLY A 213 -19.22 -17.58 20.53
CA GLY A 213 -18.66 -16.25 20.82
C GLY A 213 -17.22 -16.26 21.34
N ALA A 214 -16.68 -17.41 21.76
CA ALA A 214 -15.26 -17.53 22.08
C ALA A 214 -14.37 -17.06 20.90
N THR A 215 -13.20 -16.54 21.22
CA THR A 215 -12.21 -16.05 20.25
C THR A 215 -10.93 -16.88 20.37
N LEU A 216 -10.34 -17.23 19.24
CA LEU A 216 -9.07 -17.96 19.14
C LEU A 216 -8.11 -17.13 18.29
N TYR A 217 -6.89 -16.97 18.76
CA TYR A 217 -5.78 -16.32 18.07
C TYR A 217 -4.83 -17.42 17.61
N VAL A 218 -4.51 -17.44 16.31
CA VAL A 218 -3.61 -18.44 15.72
C VAL A 218 -2.42 -17.74 15.09
N PRO A 219 -1.18 -17.99 15.54
CA PRO A 219 0.01 -17.33 15.02
C PRO A 219 0.13 -17.45 13.50
N TYR A 220 0.39 -16.32 12.86
CA TYR A 220 0.29 -16.12 11.43
C TYR A 220 1.38 -15.19 10.92
N PHE A 221 2.00 -15.58 9.80
CA PHE A 221 2.95 -14.77 9.06
C PHE A 221 2.61 -14.78 7.57
N ALA A 222 2.90 -13.68 6.87
CA ALA A 222 2.81 -13.63 5.42
C ALA A 222 3.69 -12.53 4.82
N THR A 223 3.79 -12.53 3.48
CA THR A 223 4.34 -11.43 2.68
C THR A 223 3.22 -10.80 1.86
N TYR A 224 3.21 -9.48 1.81
CA TYR A 224 2.22 -8.65 1.15
C TYR A 224 2.89 -7.81 0.07
N LEU A 225 2.54 -8.05 -1.19
CA LEU A 225 2.99 -7.26 -2.33
C LEU A 225 1.93 -6.19 -2.63
N LEU A 226 2.34 -4.93 -2.61
CA LEU A 226 1.49 -3.77 -2.91
C LEU A 226 1.61 -3.39 -4.39
N TYR A 227 0.47 -3.27 -5.07
CA TYR A 227 0.39 -2.91 -6.48
C TYR A 227 -0.41 -1.64 -6.70
N ARG A 228 -0.02 -0.88 -7.72
CA ARG A 228 -0.77 0.26 -8.29
C ARG A 228 -0.99 -0.01 -9.77
N ARG A 229 -2.00 0.61 -10.38
CA ARG A 229 -2.20 0.55 -11.84
C ARG A 229 -0.94 1.07 -12.53
N ALA A 230 -0.53 0.41 -13.61
CA ALA A 230 0.53 0.95 -14.45
C ALA A 230 0.05 2.29 -15.04
N THR A 231 0.83 3.36 -14.85
CA THR A 231 0.65 4.59 -15.64
C THR A 231 1.00 4.25 -17.10
N PRO A 232 0.15 4.56 -18.09
CA PRO A 232 0.53 4.44 -19.48
C PRO A 232 1.79 5.27 -19.75
N ALA A 233 2.74 4.73 -20.51
CA ALA A 233 3.86 5.51 -21.00
C ALA A 233 3.34 6.67 -21.85
N GLN A 234 3.87 7.88 -21.61
CA GLN A 234 3.64 9.08 -22.41
C GLN A 234 4.74 9.22 -23.46
#